data_AF-A0A8J7E985-F1
#
_entry.id   AF-A0A8J7E985-F1
#
_cell.length_a   1.000
_cell.length_b   1.000
_cell.length_c   1.000
_cell.angle_alpha   90.00
_cell.angle_beta   90.00
_cell.angle_gamma   90.00
#
_symmetry.space_group_name_H-M   'P 1'
#
loop_
_entity.id
_entity.type
_entity.pdbx_description
1 polymer ?
#
loop_
_entity_poly.entity_id
_entity_poly.type
_entity_poly.pdbx_seq_one_letter_code
_entity_poly.pdbx_strand_id
1 'polypeptide(L)'
;MVRKKKEPNRIDDMLDDLLADCQGPEDILGESGLLKQLSARLVERALAGELNHHLSQAEADDEANSARPNSRNGYSKKTVQSTQGELELAIPRDR
;
A
#
# COMPACT_ATOMS: atom_id res chain seq x y z
N MET A 1 -21.86 -10.82 -35.99
CA MET A 1 -20.72 -10.14 -35.36
C MET A 1 -20.03 -11.12 -34.41
N VAL A 2 -18.78 -11.51 -34.68
CA VAL A 2 -18.02 -12.40 -33.80
C VAL A 2 -17.49 -11.59 -32.63
N ARG A 3 -17.88 -11.90 -31.40
CA ARG A 3 -17.30 -11.29 -30.20
C ARG A 3 -15.85 -11.76 -30.08
N LYS A 4 -14.88 -10.85 -30.21
CA LYS A 4 -13.48 -11.14 -29.89
C LYS A 4 -13.38 -11.46 -28.40
N LYS A 5 -12.74 -12.59 -28.05
CA LYS A 5 -12.39 -12.89 -26.65
C LYS A 5 -11.32 -11.88 -26.18
N LYS A 6 -11.44 -11.44 -24.93
CA LYS A 6 -10.45 -10.58 -24.27
C LYS A 6 -9.18 -11.39 -24.04
N GLU A 7 -8.03 -10.84 -24.38
CA GLU A 7 -6.72 -11.45 -24.11
C GLU A 7 -6.51 -11.60 -22.59
N PRO A 8 -5.92 -12.71 -22.12
CA PRO A 8 -5.68 -12.92 -20.70
C PRO A 8 -4.70 -11.86 -20.18
N ASN A 9 -5.09 -11.17 -19.11
CA ASN A 9 -4.30 -10.15 -18.45
C ASN A 9 -4.05 -10.59 -17.01
N ARG A 10 -2.79 -10.58 -16.56
CA ARG A 10 -2.42 -10.88 -15.18
C ARG A 10 -3.20 -10.06 -14.16
N ILE A 11 -3.59 -8.84 -14.52
CA ILE A 11 -4.43 -7.99 -13.66
C ILE A 11 -5.83 -8.59 -13.50
N ASP A 12 -6.41 -9.14 -14.58
CA ASP A 12 -7.72 -9.78 -14.51
C ASP A 12 -7.67 -11.01 -13.58
N ASP A 13 -6.61 -11.82 -13.66
CA ASP A 13 -6.42 -12.98 -12.75
C ASP A 13 -6.32 -12.53 -11.27
N MET A 14 -5.57 -11.46 -10.99
CA MET A 14 -5.47 -10.90 -9.63
C MET A 14 -6.80 -10.30 -9.15
N LEU A 15 -7.59 -9.74 -10.04
CA LEU A 15 -8.92 -9.21 -9.70
C LEU A 15 -9.87 -10.35 -9.36
N ASP A 16 -9.83 -11.45 -10.12
CA ASP A 16 -10.63 -12.65 -9.83
C ASP A 16 -10.29 -13.22 -8.44
N ASP A 17 -9.00 -13.29 -8.09
CA ASP A 17 -8.54 -13.71 -6.76
C ASP A 17 -9.05 -12.77 -5.65
N LEU A 18 -8.98 -11.45 -5.86
CA LEU A 18 -9.44 -10.46 -4.87
C LEU A 18 -10.96 -10.43 -4.71
N LEU A 19 -11.71 -10.74 -5.77
CA LEU A 19 -13.17 -10.74 -5.77
C LEU A 19 -13.77 -12.09 -5.37
N ALA A 20 -12.98 -13.16 -5.28
CA ALA A 20 -13.44 -14.51 -4.96
C ALA A 20 -14.25 -14.58 -3.66
N ASP A 21 -13.88 -13.79 -2.65
CA ASP A 21 -14.53 -13.76 -1.34
C ASP A 21 -15.60 -12.65 -1.21
N CYS A 22 -15.82 -11.84 -2.26
CA CYS A 22 -16.78 -10.73 -2.24
C CYS A 22 -18.17 -11.23 -2.67
N GLN A 23 -19.18 -11.05 -1.82
CA GLN A 23 -20.54 -11.52 -2.06
C GLN A 23 -21.45 -10.43 -2.63
N GLY A 24 -21.12 -9.16 -2.40
CA GLY A 24 -21.92 -8.03 -2.87
C GLY A 24 -21.14 -6.73 -3.08
N PRO A 25 -21.82 -5.69 -3.59
CA PRO A 25 -21.20 -4.38 -3.85
C PRO A 25 -20.69 -3.71 -2.56
N GLU A 26 -21.31 -3.98 -1.42
CA GLU A 26 -20.87 -3.48 -0.09
C GLU A 26 -19.48 -4.00 0.29
N ASP A 27 -19.14 -5.25 -0.05
CA ASP A 27 -17.82 -5.81 0.25
C ASP A 27 -16.71 -5.11 -0.55
N ILE A 28 -17.06 -4.49 -1.68
CA ILE A 28 -16.13 -3.81 -2.58
C ILE A 28 -16.08 -2.30 -2.28
N LEU A 29 -17.26 -1.67 -2.20
CA LEU A 29 -17.45 -0.22 -2.17
C LEU A 29 -17.86 0.32 -0.79
N GLY A 30 -18.17 -0.55 0.17
CA GLY A 30 -18.60 -0.15 1.51
C GLY A 30 -17.51 0.55 2.31
N GLU A 31 -17.87 1.03 3.50
CA GLU A 31 -16.98 1.83 4.36
C GLU A 31 -15.72 1.08 4.82
N SER A 32 -15.78 -0.24 4.90
CA SER A 32 -14.64 -1.15 5.12
C SER A 32 -14.35 -2.02 3.90
N GLY A 33 -14.81 -1.60 2.71
CA GLY A 33 -14.75 -2.38 1.50
C GLY A 33 -13.34 -2.57 0.94
N LEU A 34 -13.21 -3.55 0.03
CA LEU A 34 -11.96 -3.96 -0.60
C LEU A 34 -11.20 -2.80 -1.22
N LEU A 35 -11.87 -1.87 -1.91
CA LEU A 35 -11.19 -0.75 -2.58
C LEU A 35 -10.47 0.16 -1.59
N LYS A 36 -11.10 0.44 -0.44
CA LYS A 36 -10.51 1.27 0.60
C LYS A 36 -9.30 0.58 1.23
N GLN A 37 -9.42 -0.73 1.51
CA GLN A 37 -8.31 -1.53 1.99
C GLN A 37 -7.15 -1.56 0.98
N LEU A 38 -7.45 -1.74 -0.31
CA LEU A 38 -6.44 -1.75 -1.37
C LEU A 38 -5.72 -0.40 -1.46
N SER A 39 -6.47 0.71 -1.44
CA SER A 39 -5.93 2.06 -1.42
C SER A 39 -4.99 2.28 -0.22
N ALA A 40 -5.40 1.88 0.99
CA ALA A 40 -4.53 1.94 2.17
C ALA A 40 -3.23 1.17 1.97
N ARG A 41 -3.33 -0.10 1.55
CA ARG A 41 -2.17 -0.97 1.37
C ARG A 41 -1.24 -0.52 0.25
N LEU A 42 -1.75 0.19 -0.76
CA LEU A 42 -0.91 0.80 -1.80
C LEU A 42 -0.12 1.99 -1.25
N VAL A 43 -0.80 2.89 -0.52
CA VAL A 43 -0.16 4.05 0.11
C VAL A 43 0.90 3.62 1.12
N GLU A 44 0.58 2.66 1.99
CA GLU A 44 1.54 2.14 2.98
C GLU A 44 2.79 1.54 2.32
N ARG A 45 2.64 0.82 1.20
CA ARG A 45 3.78 0.27 0.45
C ARG A 45 4.61 1.35 -0.23
N ALA A 46 3.97 2.40 -0.75
CA ALA A 46 4.70 3.55 -1.30
C ALA A 46 5.54 4.23 -0.21
N LEU A 47 4.95 4.51 0.96
CA LEU A 47 5.66 5.10 2.10
C LEU A 47 6.79 4.20 2.61
N ALA A 48 6.59 2.87 2.63
CA ALA A 48 7.66 1.94 3.00
C ALA A 48 8.79 1.95 1.98
N GLY A 49 8.49 2.06 0.68
CA GLY A 49 9.48 2.23 -0.37
C GLY A 49 10.30 3.52 -0.19
N GLU A 50 9.64 4.63 0.09
CA GLU A 50 10.29 5.92 0.37
C GLU A 50 11.20 5.84 1.60
N LEU A 51 10.74 5.22 2.69
CA LEU A 51 11.57 5.03 3.90
C LEU A 51 12.81 4.18 3.60
N ASN A 52 12.66 3.12 2.81
CA ASN A 52 13.80 2.27 2.43
C ASN A 52 14.84 3.07 1.64
N HIS A 53 14.37 3.90 0.71
CA HIS A 53 15.25 4.77 -0.05
C HIS A 53 15.94 5.81 0.85
N HIS A 54 15.21 6.42 1.79
CA HIS A 54 15.76 7.36 2.76
C HIS A 54 16.85 6.74 3.62
N LEU A 55 16.59 5.55 4.19
CA LEU A 55 17.56 4.84 5.01
C LEU A 55 18.80 4.43 4.20
N SER A 56 18.62 3.98 2.96
CA SER A 56 19.77 3.62 2.10
C SER A 56 20.66 4.81 1.74
N GLN A 57 20.08 6.01 1.60
CA GLN A 57 20.87 7.23 1.41
C GLN A 57 21.58 7.63 2.70
N ALA A 58 20.90 7.56 3.84
CA ALA A 58 21.52 7.85 5.13
C ALA A 58 22.72 6.92 5.39
N GLU A 59 22.61 5.62 5.09
CA GLU A 59 23.72 4.66 5.19
C GLU A 59 24.90 4.99 4.27
N ALA A 60 24.63 5.47 3.05
CA ALA A 60 25.67 5.88 2.11
C ALA A 60 26.39 7.18 2.54
N ASP A 61 25.68 8.09 3.21
CA ASP A 61 26.24 9.35 3.71
C ASP A 61 26.95 9.18 5.08
N ASP A 62 26.57 8.19 5.89
CA ASP A 62 27.05 7.95 7.27
C ASP A 62 28.35 7.10 7.37
N GLU A 63 29.01 6.75 6.26
CA GLU A 63 30.32 6.06 6.25
C GLU A 63 31.41 6.82 7.06
N ALA A 64 31.14 8.05 7.52
CA ALA A 64 32.08 8.90 8.22
C ALA A 64 31.88 9.12 9.74
N ASN A 65 30.71 8.96 10.39
CA ASN A 65 30.64 9.44 11.81
C ASN A 65 29.51 9.04 12.79
N SER A 66 28.62 8.07 12.49
CA SER A 66 27.45 7.83 13.37
C SER A 66 27.57 6.56 14.23
N ALA A 67 27.69 6.71 15.56
CA ALA A 67 27.77 5.59 16.51
C ALA A 67 26.49 4.71 16.57
N ARG A 68 25.38 5.19 16.02
CA ARG A 68 24.12 4.45 15.79
C ARG A 68 23.50 4.93 14.47
N PRO A 69 23.51 4.12 13.40
CA PRO A 69 22.87 4.50 12.15
C PRO A 69 21.34 4.57 12.32
N ASN A 70 20.70 5.44 11.54
CA ASN A 70 19.25 5.52 11.49
C ASN A 70 18.65 4.18 11.04
N SER A 71 17.54 3.76 11.63
CA SER A 71 16.97 2.42 11.40
C SER A 71 15.47 2.42 11.58
N ARG A 72 14.78 1.43 10.99
CA ARG A 72 13.32 1.32 11.10
C ARG A 72 12.87 1.16 12.56
N ASN A 73 11.82 1.87 12.93
CA ASN A 73 11.27 1.93 14.29
C ASN A 73 9.73 1.78 14.30
N GLY A 74 9.26 0.71 13.66
CA GLY A 74 7.85 0.31 13.65
C GLY A 74 6.95 1.23 12.82
N TYR A 75 5.69 1.36 13.25
CA TYR A 75 4.64 2.07 12.53
C TYR A 75 3.86 3.00 13.46
N SER A 76 3.36 4.11 12.92
CA SER A 76 2.41 5.00 13.58
C SER A 76 1.10 5.05 12.84
N LYS A 77 -0.01 5.14 13.57
CA LYS A 77 -1.35 5.23 12.97
C LYS A 77 -1.64 6.66 12.54
N LYS A 78 -2.20 6.83 11.34
CA LYS A 78 -2.74 8.11 10.87
C LYS A 78 -4.01 7.88 10.07
N THR A 79 -5.06 8.64 10.40
CA THR A 79 -6.28 8.69 9.61
C THR A 79 -6.18 9.82 8.59
N VAL A 80 -6.43 9.53 7.32
CA VAL A 80 -6.33 10.47 6.19
C VAL A 80 -7.69 10.59 5.52
N GLN A 81 -8.14 11.82 5.26
CA GLN A 81 -9.35 12.04 4.47
C GLN A 81 -9.04 11.82 2.98
N SER A 82 -9.78 10.92 2.35
CA SER A 82 -9.69 10.63 0.92
C SER A 82 -11.04 10.84 0.23
N THR A 83 -11.07 10.76 -1.09
CA THR A 83 -12.32 10.80 -1.88
C THR A 83 -13.26 9.62 -1.58
N GLN A 84 -12.73 8.53 -1.00
CA GLN A 84 -13.47 7.34 -0.59
C GLN A 84 -13.80 7.34 0.92
N GLY A 85 -13.62 8.48 1.60
CA GLY A 85 -13.80 8.62 3.05
C GLY A 85 -12.50 8.51 3.84
N GLU A 86 -12.61 8.26 5.15
CA GLU A 86 -11.49 8.22 6.08
C GLU A 86 -10.65 6.94 5.94
N LEU A 87 -9.37 7.07 5.66
CA LEU A 87 -8.42 5.98 5.46
C LEU A 87 -7.48 5.87 6.66
N GLU A 88 -7.57 4.80 7.43
CA GLU A 88 -6.58 4.49 8.46
C GLU A 88 -5.33 3.87 7.84
N LEU A 89 -4.16 4.44 8.15
CA LEU A 89 -2.87 4.03 7.62
C LEU A 89 -1.88 3.68 8.74
N ALA A 90 -1.09 2.64 8.53
CA ALA A 90 0.11 2.33 9.31
C ALA A 90 1.35 2.93 8.62
N ILE A 91 1.78 4.11 9.09
CA ILE A 91 2.91 4.85 8.52
C ILE A 91 4.22 4.29 9.05
N PRO A 92 5.15 3.82 8.19
CA PRO A 92 6.45 3.33 8.62
C PRO A 92 7.31 4.50 9.13
N ARG A 93 8.12 4.25 10.15
CA ARG A 93 9.02 5.26 10.72
C ARG A 93 10.42 4.72 10.95
N ASP A 94 11.34 5.64 11.11
CA ASP A 94 12.73 5.48 11.49
C ASP A 94 12.98 5.95 12.95
N ARG A 95 14.23 5.86 13.42
CA ARG A 95 14.61 6.04 14.83
C ARG A 95 15.39 7.31 15.09
#